data_AF-A0A8X8GFB3-F1
#
_entry.id   AF-A0A8X8GFB3-F1
#
_cell.length_a   1.000
_cell.length_b   1.000
_cell.length_c   1.000
_cell.angle_alpha   90.00
_cell.angle_beta   90.00
_cell.angle_gamma   90.00
#
_symmetry.space_group_name_H-M   'P 1'
#
loop_
_entity.id
_entity.type
_entity.pdbx_description
1 polymer ?
#
loop_
_entity_poly.entity_id
_entity_poly.type
_entity_poly.pdbx_seq_one_letter_code
_entity_poly.pdbx_strand_id
1 'polypeptide(L)'
;MMQNPLKVFSILKTFALILVICALLFSFSFIFRLSDSNSDEIPFTATTEKLGIFEKYNNQIYAAVPSNGDYLIPEADVQSFYLPNDNYQYRQLGADKLHVYCGNILLKGVQPQQVKTIGDGYFTAGKDTWYCSPSTERNKDLAALREVWQIMQQNFALGSKPQSYLYPYFKLERGNWPYRVNSENDTASNGTFTYFQGKLLSGANPDQLKLVLGERNYAYRADGKNVYYNNTLLDLKDNGKLYSIEIDGLNNQYYLLNPVDGMVYVNESAFDPKYAPYHLLSEHGDHINHALFYNDTGIYYFDLNKKKMRRAGDSPFLGKAFKEIAPLIFSDGSQLLYLQASEYRSNKGSASSKSTHILKLAEPLHSSWQKLGDVNYNDGSVWKNGNAFYYFDQLGNSQLVKATIYHIRDPQTIQNLLRTQPRTDDIRQWIDEQKMVEAKHTELLEVETTNRSDKYWGLFVPIIFVAFLSILMWIFKRFNLNFAPFYIRNHKLIVSNLMMTSYPLDQITCVEFSTRMTIANGGYIGHFQILQCNGKRSRIFNFSTQLRLRSDSQIELNQYIQQLRNELTRHGIQNTIRS
;
A
#
# COMPACT_ATOMS: atom_id res chain seq x y z
N MET A 1 -31.02 4.82 43.12
CA MET A 1 -31.50 6.21 43.09
C MET A 1 -31.55 6.66 41.62
N MET A 2 -32.73 6.91 41.06
CA MET A 2 -32.94 7.16 39.62
C MET A 2 -32.55 8.60 39.25
N GLN A 3 -31.79 8.80 38.16
CA GLN A 3 -31.32 10.12 37.73
C GLN A 3 -32.30 10.82 36.75
N ASN A 4 -32.42 12.15 36.89
CA ASN A 4 -33.37 13.04 36.19
C ASN A 4 -32.97 13.32 34.71
N PRO A 5 -33.88 13.23 33.73
CA PRO A 5 -33.58 13.43 32.30
C PRO A 5 -33.16 14.86 31.89
N LEU A 6 -33.40 15.90 32.69
CA LEU A 6 -32.82 17.24 32.44
C LEU A 6 -31.30 17.25 32.66
N LYS A 7 -30.79 16.44 33.59
CA LYS A 7 -29.35 16.17 33.68
C LYS A 7 -28.85 15.42 32.45
N VAL A 8 -29.66 14.53 31.85
CA VAL A 8 -29.26 13.74 30.68
C VAL A 8 -29.07 14.60 29.43
N PHE A 9 -29.92 15.61 29.18
CA PHE A 9 -29.72 16.55 28.05
C PHE A 9 -28.51 17.48 28.26
N SER A 10 -28.26 17.90 29.50
CA SER A 10 -27.03 18.61 29.89
C SER A 10 -25.80 17.71 29.69
N ILE A 11 -25.87 16.45 30.11
CA ILE A 11 -24.82 15.44 29.90
C ILE A 11 -24.60 15.20 28.41
N LEU A 12 -25.64 15.11 27.57
CA LEU A 12 -25.51 14.95 26.11
C LEU A 12 -24.85 16.17 25.45
N LYS A 13 -25.17 17.39 25.88
CA LYS A 13 -24.50 18.61 25.39
C LYS A 13 -23.04 18.67 25.83
N THR A 14 -22.76 18.37 27.10
CA THR A 14 -21.38 18.25 27.60
C THR A 14 -20.63 17.13 26.88
N PHE A 15 -21.31 16.03 26.53
CA PHE A 15 -20.77 14.92 25.77
C PHE A 15 -20.45 15.30 24.32
N ALA A 16 -21.35 16.00 23.62
CA ALA A 16 -21.07 16.52 22.28
C ALA A 16 -19.90 17.51 22.30
N LEU A 17 -19.81 18.36 23.32
CA LEU A 17 -18.70 19.29 23.51
C LEU A 17 -17.39 18.56 23.80
N ILE A 18 -17.39 17.56 24.67
CA ILE A 18 -16.22 16.69 24.94
C ILE A 18 -15.81 15.95 23.67
N LEU A 19 -16.77 15.48 22.85
CA LEU A 19 -16.50 14.77 21.61
C LEU A 19 -15.87 15.69 20.56
N VAL A 20 -16.35 16.94 20.45
CA VAL A 20 -15.73 17.98 19.62
C VAL A 20 -14.33 18.33 20.14
N ILE A 21 -14.15 18.48 21.46
CA ILE A 21 -12.84 18.74 22.07
C ILE A 21 -11.90 17.56 21.86
N CYS A 22 -12.35 16.31 22.00
CA CYS A 22 -11.54 15.12 21.72
C CYS A 22 -11.20 15.01 20.24
N ALA A 23 -12.11 15.33 19.32
CA ALA A 23 -11.83 15.37 17.90
C ALA A 23 -10.81 16.49 17.55
N LEU A 24 -10.93 17.65 18.21
CA LEU A 24 -9.98 18.76 18.09
C LEU A 24 -8.61 18.39 18.68
N LEU A 25 -8.55 17.81 19.88
CA LEU A 25 -7.31 17.32 20.50
C LEU A 25 -6.67 16.19 19.70
N PHE A 26 -7.48 15.31 19.10
CA PHE A 26 -7.00 14.28 18.16
C PHE A 26 -6.40 14.93 16.91
N SER A 27 -7.07 15.94 16.34
CA SER A 27 -6.52 16.72 15.22
C SER A 27 -5.24 17.49 15.61
N PHE A 28 -5.18 18.03 16.83
CA PHE A 28 -4.01 18.73 17.38
C PHE A 28 -2.85 17.77 17.66
N SER A 29 -3.10 16.54 18.13
CA SER A 29 -2.05 15.53 18.34
C SER A 29 -1.35 15.14 17.04
N PHE A 30 -2.04 15.26 15.90
CA PHE A 30 -1.47 15.06 14.58
C PHE A 30 -0.63 16.27 14.13
N ILE A 31 -0.99 17.49 14.54
CA ILE A 31 -0.24 18.73 14.28
C ILE A 31 1.03 18.81 15.16
N PHE A 32 0.96 18.37 16.42
CA PHE A 32 2.09 18.40 17.36
C PHE A 32 3.21 17.37 17.08
N ARG A 33 3.02 16.46 16.11
CA ARG A 33 4.09 15.58 15.62
C ARG A 33 5.28 16.30 14.99
N LEU A 34 5.20 17.60 14.75
CA LEU A 34 6.34 18.38 14.25
C LEU A 34 7.31 18.81 15.36
N SER A 35 7.02 18.55 16.65
CA SER A 35 7.67 19.27 17.75
C SER A 35 8.37 18.43 18.83
N ASP A 36 8.16 17.12 18.97
CA ASP A 36 8.78 16.38 20.09
C ASP A 36 9.25 14.98 19.71
N SER A 37 10.52 14.72 19.98
CA SER A 37 11.21 13.44 19.86
C SER A 37 10.74 12.47 20.94
N ASN A 38 10.16 11.34 20.54
CA ASN A 38 9.75 10.27 21.46
C ASN A 38 10.96 9.64 22.17
N SER A 39 10.73 9.13 23.39
CA SER A 39 11.70 8.49 24.29
C SER A 39 12.26 7.14 23.83
N ASP A 40 11.75 6.57 22.74
CA ASP A 40 12.12 5.24 22.23
C ASP A 40 13.09 5.30 21.04
N GLU A 41 13.50 6.50 20.63
CA GLU A 41 14.42 6.70 19.51
C GLU A 41 15.80 7.07 20.05
N ILE A 42 16.83 6.42 19.49
CA ILE A 42 18.22 6.76 19.80
C ILE A 42 18.44 8.22 19.37
N PRO A 43 18.85 9.12 20.28
CA PRO A 43 19.10 10.50 19.89
C PRO A 43 20.13 10.57 18.77
N PHE A 44 19.91 11.42 17.77
CA PHE A 44 20.84 11.54 16.63
C PHE A 44 22.28 11.87 17.05
N THR A 45 22.47 12.51 18.22
CA THR A 45 23.77 12.86 18.80
C THR A 45 24.35 11.78 19.72
N ALA A 46 23.65 10.67 19.94
CA ALA A 46 24.10 9.61 20.83
C ALA A 46 25.27 8.83 20.22
N THR A 47 26.28 8.56 21.03
CA THR A 47 27.34 7.62 20.67
C THR A 47 26.84 6.20 20.90
N THR A 48 26.76 5.39 19.85
CA THR A 48 26.36 3.98 19.89
C THR A 48 27.46 3.07 19.38
N GLU A 49 27.50 1.83 19.88
CA GLU A 49 28.31 0.77 19.27
C GLU A 49 27.46 0.07 18.20
N LYS A 50 27.89 0.17 16.93
CA LYS A 50 27.15 -0.39 15.79
C LYS A 50 27.70 -1.75 15.37
N LEU A 51 26.78 -2.67 15.10
CA LEU A 51 27.04 -4.02 14.60
C LEU A 51 26.07 -4.28 13.44
N GLY A 52 26.49 -4.01 12.20
CA GLY A 52 25.61 -4.13 11.05
C GLY A 52 24.47 -3.10 11.12
N ILE A 53 23.23 -3.57 11.20
CA ILE A 53 22.05 -2.71 11.44
C ILE A 53 21.66 -2.61 12.91
N PHE A 54 22.39 -3.27 13.81
CA PHE A 54 22.13 -3.26 15.24
C PHE A 54 22.93 -2.18 15.94
N GLU A 55 22.36 -1.59 16.98
CA GLU A 55 23.01 -0.58 17.81
C GLU A 55 22.88 -0.93 19.28
N LYS A 56 24.00 -0.91 20.01
CA LYS A 56 23.99 -0.97 21.47
C LYS A 56 23.89 0.45 22.02
N TYR A 57 22.84 0.68 22.80
CA TYR A 57 22.58 1.96 23.45
C TYR A 57 21.93 1.73 24.82
N ASN A 58 22.37 2.45 25.85
CA ASN A 58 21.85 2.35 27.22
C ASN A 58 21.70 0.91 27.76
N ASN A 59 22.69 0.05 27.50
CA ASN A 59 22.66 -1.37 27.88
C ASN A 59 21.41 -2.10 27.35
N GLN A 60 21.04 -1.80 26.10
CA GLN A 60 19.98 -2.43 25.33
C GLN A 60 20.44 -2.60 23.86
N ILE A 61 19.81 -3.53 23.14
CA ILE A 61 20.03 -3.72 21.70
C ILE A 61 18.86 -3.15 20.91
N TYR A 62 19.18 -2.38 19.88
CA TYR A 62 18.23 -1.88 18.90
C TYR A 62 18.58 -2.41 17.51
N ALA A 63 17.58 -2.54 16.64
CA ALA A 63 17.78 -2.78 15.21
C ALA A 63 17.16 -1.66 14.38
N ALA A 64 17.95 -1.12 13.46
CA ALA A 64 17.52 -0.13 12.50
C ALA A 64 16.66 -0.77 11.40
N VAL A 65 15.43 -0.29 11.25
CA VAL A 65 14.49 -0.72 10.21
C VAL A 65 14.27 0.46 9.25
N PRO A 66 14.88 0.44 8.05
CA PRO A 66 14.67 1.47 7.03
C PRO A 66 13.19 1.81 6.81
N SER A 67 12.92 3.11 6.68
CA SER A 67 11.57 3.69 6.59
C SER A 67 10.69 3.53 7.84
N ASN A 68 11.21 2.97 8.93
CA ASN A 68 10.48 2.82 10.18
C ASN A 68 11.26 3.28 11.43
N GLY A 69 12.59 3.38 11.39
CA GLY A 69 13.46 3.78 12.50
C GLY A 69 13.91 2.60 13.36
N ASP A 70 14.39 2.88 14.57
CA ASP A 70 14.97 1.87 15.45
C ASP A 70 13.92 1.13 16.29
N TYR A 71 14.18 -0.15 16.55
CA TYR A 71 13.36 -1.01 17.41
C TYR A 71 14.20 -1.67 18.48
N LEU A 72 13.80 -1.49 19.74
CA LEU A 72 14.33 -2.22 20.88
C LEU A 72 14.08 -3.73 20.73
N ILE A 73 15.10 -4.52 21.06
CA ILE A 73 15.04 -5.98 21.14
C ILE A 73 15.13 -6.37 22.63
N PRO A 74 14.00 -6.43 23.36
CA PRO A 74 14.03 -6.61 24.81
C PRO A 74 14.57 -7.97 25.25
N GLU A 75 14.50 -8.99 24.39
CA GLU A 75 15.00 -10.34 24.68
C GLU A 75 16.51 -10.50 24.48
N ALA A 76 17.19 -9.49 23.90
CA ALA A 76 18.60 -9.60 23.52
C ALA A 76 19.54 -9.47 24.72
N ASP A 77 20.47 -10.41 24.84
CA ASP A 77 21.56 -10.35 25.83
C ASP A 77 22.69 -9.46 25.31
N VAL A 78 22.73 -8.21 25.79
CA VAL A 78 23.65 -7.17 25.33
C VAL A 78 25.12 -7.58 25.39
N GLN A 79 25.50 -8.31 26.43
CA GLN A 79 26.90 -8.69 26.68
C GLN A 79 27.40 -9.75 25.70
N SER A 80 26.52 -10.65 25.26
CA SER A 80 26.88 -11.71 24.31
C SER A 80 26.40 -11.45 22.89
N PHE A 81 25.81 -10.28 22.59
CA PHE A 81 25.28 -9.96 21.26
C PHE A 81 26.38 -9.83 20.21
N TYR A 82 26.18 -10.49 19.06
CA TYR A 82 27.13 -10.52 17.94
C TYR A 82 26.42 -10.72 16.60
N LEU A 83 27.14 -10.46 15.51
CA LEU A 83 26.73 -10.85 14.16
C LEU A 83 27.28 -12.23 13.82
N PRO A 84 26.46 -13.22 13.43
CA PRO A 84 26.96 -14.49 12.91
C PRO A 84 27.80 -14.34 11.65
N ASN A 85 27.58 -13.27 10.87
CA ASN A 85 28.37 -12.91 9.69
C ASN A 85 28.26 -11.40 9.43
N ASP A 86 29.39 -10.70 9.27
CA ASP A 86 29.43 -9.24 9.04
C ASP A 86 29.43 -8.84 7.54
N ASN A 87 29.30 -9.82 6.64
CA ASN A 87 29.06 -9.54 5.22
C ASN A 87 27.75 -8.74 5.08
N TYR A 88 27.73 -7.77 4.16
CA TYR A 88 26.59 -6.88 3.94
C TYR A 88 25.26 -7.61 3.73
N GLN A 89 25.28 -8.84 3.20
CA GLN A 89 24.10 -9.68 3.02
C GLN A 89 23.50 -10.24 4.33
N TYR A 90 24.17 -10.11 5.47
CA TYR A 90 23.79 -10.70 6.77
C TYR A 90 23.77 -9.70 7.93
N ARG A 91 23.96 -8.41 7.68
CA ARG A 91 24.01 -7.39 8.75
C ARG A 91 22.71 -7.25 9.54
N GLN A 92 21.62 -7.81 9.03
CA GLN A 92 20.33 -7.97 9.66
C GLN A 92 20.18 -9.24 10.52
N LEU A 93 21.11 -10.18 10.45
CA LEU A 93 21.09 -11.41 11.23
C LEU A 93 21.93 -11.17 12.49
N GLY A 94 21.26 -11.12 13.64
CA GLY A 94 21.90 -10.96 14.95
C GLY A 94 21.76 -12.24 15.79
N ALA A 95 22.66 -12.45 16.72
CA ALA A 95 22.55 -13.54 17.68
C ALA A 95 23.12 -13.14 19.04
N ASP A 96 22.68 -13.82 20.08
CA ASP A 96 23.30 -13.80 21.41
C ASP A 96 23.52 -15.23 21.91
N LYS A 97 23.85 -15.42 23.19
CA LYS A 97 24.10 -16.76 23.74
C LYS A 97 22.87 -17.68 23.76
N LEU A 98 21.65 -17.15 23.65
CA LEU A 98 20.37 -17.87 23.73
C LEU A 98 19.53 -17.80 22.45
N HIS A 99 19.61 -16.69 21.71
CA HIS A 99 18.64 -16.31 20.70
C HIS A 99 19.27 -15.88 19.39
N VAL A 100 18.48 -15.98 18.32
CA VAL A 100 18.83 -15.51 16.97
C VAL A 100 17.72 -14.58 16.47
N TYR A 101 18.10 -13.51 15.80
CA TYR A 101 17.24 -12.41 15.40
C TYR A 101 17.38 -12.11 13.91
N CYS A 102 16.25 -11.83 13.24
CA CYS A 102 16.22 -11.22 11.92
C CYS A 102 15.67 -9.80 12.06
N GLY A 103 16.53 -8.79 11.90
CA GLY A 103 16.24 -7.45 12.37
C GLY A 103 15.90 -7.47 13.86
N ASN A 104 14.82 -6.81 14.25
CA ASN A 104 14.33 -6.83 15.63
C ASN A 104 13.48 -8.05 15.99
N ILE A 105 13.33 -9.04 15.10
CA ILE A 105 12.43 -10.17 15.31
C ILE A 105 13.17 -11.41 15.80
N LEU A 106 12.77 -11.92 16.96
CA LEU A 106 13.25 -13.19 17.52
C LEU A 106 12.80 -14.40 16.68
N LEU A 107 13.76 -15.20 16.21
CA LEU A 107 13.52 -16.45 15.48
C LEU A 107 13.39 -17.62 16.47
N LYS A 108 12.14 -17.92 16.86
CA LYS A 108 11.85 -18.95 17.87
C LYS A 108 12.36 -20.34 17.45
N GLY A 109 13.06 -20.99 18.37
CA GLY A 109 13.56 -22.36 18.20
C GLY A 109 14.89 -22.48 17.44
N VAL A 110 15.49 -21.35 17.05
CA VAL A 110 16.80 -21.31 16.39
C VAL A 110 17.90 -21.24 17.45
N GLN A 111 18.80 -22.22 17.46
CA GLN A 111 19.91 -22.29 18.42
C GLN A 111 21.13 -21.53 17.88
N PRO A 112 21.67 -20.52 18.61
CA PRO A 112 22.77 -19.68 18.12
C PRO A 112 24.02 -20.47 17.72
N GLN A 113 24.37 -21.52 18.47
CA GLN A 113 25.58 -22.32 18.25
C GLN A 113 25.53 -23.15 16.96
N GLN A 114 24.35 -23.28 16.33
CA GLN A 114 24.15 -24.04 15.12
C GLN A 114 23.98 -23.16 13.87
N VAL A 115 24.04 -21.83 14.02
CA VAL A 115 23.84 -20.88 12.93
C VAL A 115 25.03 -20.93 11.97
N LYS A 116 24.74 -21.15 10.69
CA LYS A 116 25.71 -21.06 9.60
C LYS A 116 25.08 -20.41 8.37
N THR A 117 25.68 -19.32 7.91
CA THR A 117 25.24 -18.60 6.71
C THR A 117 25.62 -19.36 5.43
N ILE A 118 24.77 -19.35 4.39
CA ILE A 118 24.94 -20.19 3.17
C ILE A 118 24.84 -19.45 1.83
N GLY A 119 24.50 -18.16 1.83
CA GLY A 119 24.48 -17.24 0.67
C GLY A 119 23.19 -16.42 0.64
N ASP A 120 23.22 -15.19 0.12
CA ASP A 120 22.04 -14.39 -0.27
C ASP A 120 20.93 -14.29 0.80
N GLY A 121 21.31 -14.07 2.06
CA GLY A 121 20.39 -13.95 3.19
C GLY A 121 19.86 -15.29 3.75
N TYR A 122 20.28 -16.43 3.20
CA TYR A 122 19.95 -17.75 3.72
C TYR A 122 20.95 -18.24 4.76
N PHE A 123 20.45 -18.92 5.79
CA PHE A 123 21.28 -19.58 6.80
C PHE A 123 20.64 -20.88 7.30
N THR A 124 21.47 -21.80 7.77
CA THR A 124 21.05 -23.03 8.42
C THR A 124 21.19 -22.93 9.93
N ALA A 125 20.29 -23.57 10.66
CA ALA A 125 20.40 -23.79 12.10
C ALA A 125 20.08 -25.27 12.37
N GLY A 126 21.13 -26.08 12.48
CA GLY A 126 21.00 -27.53 12.59
C GLY A 126 20.37 -28.14 11.33
N LYS A 127 19.17 -28.71 11.46
CA LYS A 127 18.41 -29.33 10.35
C LYS A 127 17.43 -28.39 9.67
N ASP A 128 17.31 -27.16 10.17
CA ASP A 128 16.40 -26.16 9.63
C ASP A 128 17.16 -25.14 8.79
N THR A 129 16.50 -24.60 7.78
CA THR A 129 17.03 -23.52 6.94
C THR A 129 16.06 -22.36 6.96
N TRP A 130 16.61 -21.17 7.00
CA TRP A 130 15.89 -19.92 7.14
C TRP A 130 16.39 -18.93 6.10
N TYR A 131 15.50 -18.02 5.72
CA TYR A 131 15.83 -16.81 4.99
C TYR A 131 15.61 -15.62 5.92
N CYS A 132 16.55 -14.68 5.92
CA CYS A 132 16.43 -13.38 6.57
C CYS A 132 16.88 -12.33 5.56
N SER A 133 15.92 -11.56 5.05
CA SER A 133 16.13 -10.61 3.95
C SER A 133 17.13 -9.51 4.34
N PRO A 134 18.08 -9.12 3.48
CA PRO A 134 18.95 -7.96 3.70
C PRO A 134 18.24 -6.61 3.51
N SER A 135 16.99 -6.61 3.07
CA SER A 135 16.18 -5.41 2.82
C SER A 135 14.84 -5.47 3.53
N THR A 136 14.28 -4.32 3.87
CA THR A 136 12.98 -4.23 4.53
C THR A 136 11.83 -4.23 3.53
N GLU A 137 10.71 -4.82 3.93
CA GLU A 137 9.44 -4.74 3.23
C GLU A 137 8.36 -4.22 4.18
N ARG A 138 7.28 -3.65 3.62
CA ARG A 138 6.10 -3.28 4.40
C ARG A 138 5.48 -4.53 5.00
N ASN A 139 5.23 -4.48 6.31
CA ASN A 139 4.58 -5.56 7.04
C ASN A 139 3.11 -5.71 6.61
N LYS A 140 2.83 -6.76 5.83
CA LYS A 140 1.48 -7.03 5.30
C LYS A 140 0.54 -7.62 6.35
N ASP A 141 1.06 -8.16 7.44
CA ASP A 141 0.26 -8.73 8.54
C ASP A 141 -0.27 -7.64 9.49
N LEU A 142 0.30 -6.44 9.43
CA LEU A 142 -0.18 -5.29 10.17
C LEU A 142 -1.35 -4.64 9.41
N ALA A 143 -2.56 -5.06 9.77
CA ALA A 143 -3.78 -4.43 9.25
C ALA A 143 -3.80 -2.91 9.56
N ALA A 144 -4.24 -2.10 8.61
CA ALA A 144 -4.20 -0.63 8.73
C ALA A 144 -4.90 -0.08 9.98
N LEU A 145 -6.02 -0.68 10.40
CA LEU A 145 -6.71 -0.28 11.64
C LEU A 145 -5.88 -0.58 12.90
N ARG A 146 -5.15 -1.70 12.89
CA ARG A 146 -4.25 -2.08 13.99
C ARG A 146 -3.02 -1.18 14.01
N GLU A 147 -2.47 -0.84 12.85
CA GLU A 147 -1.37 0.13 12.71
C GLU A 147 -1.76 1.47 13.35
N VAL A 148 -2.92 2.02 13.00
CA VAL A 148 -3.43 3.27 13.59
C VAL A 148 -3.62 3.15 15.10
N TRP A 149 -4.20 2.04 15.58
CA TRP A 149 -4.39 1.84 17.00
C TRP A 149 -3.06 1.75 17.77
N GLN A 150 -2.03 1.16 17.17
CA GLN A 150 -0.68 1.13 17.74
C GLN A 150 -0.01 2.50 17.71
N ILE A 151 -0.13 3.24 16.60
CA ILE A 151 0.30 4.64 16.51
C ILE A 151 -0.33 5.48 17.62
N MET A 152 -1.62 5.31 17.86
CA MET A 152 -2.33 6.03 18.92
C MET A 152 -1.77 5.67 20.30
N GLN A 153 -1.61 4.39 20.60
CA GLN A 153 -1.02 3.95 21.86
C GLN A 153 0.39 4.52 22.04
N GLN A 154 1.23 4.47 21.01
CA GLN A 154 2.57 5.05 21.02
C GLN A 154 2.53 6.55 21.33
N ASN A 155 1.67 7.32 20.64
CA ASN A 155 1.55 8.77 20.84
C ASN A 155 1.13 9.17 22.26
N PHE A 156 0.44 8.29 22.99
CA PHE A 156 0.06 8.50 24.38
C PHE A 156 1.03 7.82 25.38
N ALA A 157 2.17 7.30 24.91
CA ALA A 157 3.13 6.50 25.70
C ALA A 157 2.48 5.28 26.39
N LEU A 158 1.43 4.72 25.78
CA LEU A 158 0.66 3.58 26.26
C LEU A 158 1.02 2.25 25.58
N GLY A 159 1.85 2.28 24.54
CA GLY A 159 2.24 1.08 23.82
C GLY A 159 3.41 1.31 22.87
N SER A 160 3.93 0.21 22.33
CA SER A 160 5.10 0.21 21.46
C SER A 160 4.81 0.75 20.06
N LYS A 161 5.86 1.23 19.40
CA LYS A 161 5.87 1.63 18.00
C LYS A 161 5.32 0.51 17.08
N PRO A 162 4.42 0.81 16.12
CA PRO A 162 3.92 -0.19 15.18
C PRO A 162 5.05 -0.71 14.29
N GLN A 163 5.11 -2.02 14.03
CA GLN A 163 6.06 -2.60 13.08
C GLN A 163 5.51 -2.53 11.65
N SER A 164 5.56 -1.35 11.03
CA SER A 164 5.02 -1.11 9.68
C SER A 164 5.92 -1.62 8.56
N TYR A 165 7.22 -1.71 8.80
CA TYR A 165 8.22 -2.36 7.96
C TYR A 165 9.00 -3.38 8.79
N LEU A 166 9.53 -4.42 8.15
CA LEU A 166 10.41 -5.40 8.80
C LEU A 166 11.35 -6.02 7.76
N TYR A 167 12.37 -6.73 8.20
CA TYR A 167 13.16 -7.60 7.33
C TYR A 167 12.41 -8.92 7.16
N PRO A 168 11.92 -9.28 5.95
CA PRO A 168 11.21 -10.55 5.75
C PRO A 168 12.03 -11.74 6.21
N TYR A 169 11.38 -12.66 6.92
CA TYR A 169 12.01 -13.87 7.40
C TYR A 169 11.10 -15.06 7.16
N PHE A 170 11.67 -16.16 6.66
CA PHE A 170 10.93 -17.37 6.33
C PHE A 170 11.70 -18.60 6.77
N LYS A 171 11.00 -19.54 7.43
CA LYS A 171 11.51 -20.90 7.62
C LYS A 171 11.21 -21.69 6.35
N LEU A 172 12.21 -22.36 5.80
CA LEU A 172 12.06 -23.16 4.59
C LEU A 172 11.62 -24.58 4.93
N GLU A 173 10.93 -25.23 3.98
CA GLU A 173 10.50 -26.62 4.12
C GLU A 173 11.71 -27.57 4.14
N ARG A 174 11.59 -28.66 4.89
CA ARG A 174 12.68 -29.63 4.98
C ARG A 174 12.61 -30.60 3.81
N GLY A 175 13.73 -30.77 3.11
CA GLY A 175 13.93 -31.81 2.11
C GLY A 175 14.93 -32.86 2.56
N ASN A 176 15.28 -33.77 1.66
CA ASN A 176 16.26 -34.84 1.92
C ASN A 176 17.70 -34.34 1.91
N TRP A 177 17.96 -33.21 1.24
CA TRP A 177 19.29 -32.63 1.07
C TRP A 177 19.35 -31.24 1.72
N PRO A 178 20.56 -30.74 2.07
CA PRO A 178 20.72 -29.36 2.52
C PRO A 178 20.47 -28.38 1.36
N TYR A 179 19.99 -27.18 1.69
CA TYR A 179 19.85 -26.11 0.71
C TYR A 179 21.23 -25.64 0.22
N ARG A 180 21.31 -25.41 -1.10
CA ARG A 180 22.43 -24.76 -1.77
C ARG A 180 21.93 -23.49 -2.42
N VAL A 181 22.66 -22.41 -2.21
CA VAL A 181 22.38 -21.12 -2.83
C VAL A 181 23.02 -21.08 -4.21
N ASN A 182 22.28 -20.60 -5.19
CA ASN A 182 22.74 -20.25 -6.52
C ASN A 182 22.65 -18.73 -6.66
N SER A 183 23.78 -18.05 -6.55
CA SER A 183 23.86 -16.59 -6.62
C SER A 183 23.73 -16.04 -8.04
N GLU A 184 23.73 -16.87 -9.10
CA GLU A 184 23.47 -16.40 -10.47
C GLU A 184 21.99 -16.09 -10.71
N ASN A 185 21.11 -16.68 -9.91
CA ASN A 185 19.67 -16.49 -10.02
C ASN A 185 19.01 -16.17 -8.66
N ASP A 186 19.79 -15.92 -7.62
CA ASP A 186 19.37 -15.60 -6.25
C ASP A 186 18.41 -16.63 -5.62
N THR A 187 18.60 -17.91 -5.94
CA THR A 187 17.74 -18.98 -5.41
C THR A 187 18.45 -19.91 -4.44
N ALA A 188 17.68 -20.56 -3.58
CA ALA A 188 18.15 -21.64 -2.73
C ALA A 188 17.35 -22.92 -3.01
N SER A 189 18.02 -24.03 -3.27
CA SER A 189 17.35 -25.31 -3.52
C SER A 189 17.96 -26.46 -2.74
N ASN A 190 17.11 -27.40 -2.32
CA ASN A 190 17.51 -28.70 -1.79
C ASN A 190 17.18 -29.86 -2.73
N GLY A 191 16.89 -29.57 -4.01
CA GLY A 191 16.49 -30.55 -5.02
C GLY A 191 15.00 -30.90 -5.01
N THR A 192 14.30 -30.77 -3.87
CA THR A 192 12.82 -30.93 -3.79
C THR A 192 12.11 -29.59 -3.85
N PHE A 193 12.60 -28.62 -3.06
CA PHE A 193 12.04 -27.29 -2.96
C PHE A 193 13.08 -26.26 -3.38
N THR A 194 12.64 -25.28 -4.15
CA THR A 194 13.45 -24.17 -4.63
C THR A 194 12.79 -22.87 -4.19
N TYR A 195 13.56 -21.96 -3.61
CA TYR A 195 13.08 -20.71 -3.06
C TYR A 195 13.80 -19.53 -3.70
N PHE A 196 13.06 -18.45 -3.94
CA PHE A 196 13.59 -17.13 -4.27
C PHE A 196 13.21 -16.18 -3.14
N GLN A 197 14.21 -15.54 -2.52
CA GLN A 197 14.03 -14.66 -1.35
C GLN A 197 13.14 -15.27 -0.24
N GLY A 198 13.35 -16.54 0.06
CA GLY A 198 12.61 -17.29 1.08
C GLY A 198 11.16 -17.65 0.71
N LYS A 199 10.70 -17.36 -0.51
CA LYS A 199 9.38 -17.76 -1.04
C LYS A 199 9.51 -18.89 -2.06
N LEU A 200 8.63 -19.88 -1.96
CA LEU A 200 8.69 -21.10 -2.77
C LEU A 200 8.43 -20.80 -4.26
N LEU A 201 9.32 -21.30 -5.13
CA LEU A 201 9.11 -21.41 -6.57
C LEU A 201 8.45 -22.74 -6.88
N SER A 202 7.13 -22.74 -6.99
CA SER A 202 6.36 -23.98 -7.16
C SER A 202 6.69 -24.68 -8.48
N GLY A 203 7.10 -25.95 -8.40
CA GLY A 203 7.41 -26.79 -9.56
C GLY A 203 8.69 -26.43 -10.32
N ALA A 204 9.56 -25.58 -9.75
CA ALA A 204 10.80 -25.16 -10.39
C ALA A 204 11.83 -26.30 -10.44
N ASN A 205 12.45 -26.50 -11.60
CA ASN A 205 13.61 -27.37 -11.76
C ASN A 205 14.91 -26.61 -11.42
N PRO A 206 15.53 -26.83 -10.24
CA PRO A 206 16.70 -26.05 -9.81
C PRO A 206 17.92 -26.22 -10.72
N ASP A 207 18.08 -27.38 -11.38
CA ASP A 207 19.26 -27.66 -12.21
C ASP A 207 19.23 -26.90 -13.55
N GLN A 208 18.05 -26.43 -13.96
CA GLN A 208 17.85 -25.69 -15.22
C GLN A 208 17.42 -24.25 -15.00
N LEU A 209 17.11 -23.86 -13.76
CA LEU A 209 16.62 -22.53 -13.43
C LEU A 209 17.70 -21.48 -13.67
N LYS A 210 17.41 -20.49 -14.50
CA LYS A 210 18.30 -19.39 -14.85
C LYS A 210 17.50 -18.10 -15.04
N LEU A 211 18.17 -16.95 -14.96
CA LEU A 211 17.57 -15.70 -15.39
C LEU A 211 17.28 -15.75 -16.90
N VAL A 212 16.13 -15.19 -17.30
CA VAL A 212 15.83 -14.98 -18.72
C VAL A 212 16.82 -13.97 -19.30
N LEU A 213 17.26 -14.16 -20.54
CA LEU A 213 18.18 -13.25 -21.22
C LEU A 213 17.57 -11.84 -21.32
N GLY A 214 18.37 -10.80 -21.13
CA GLY A 214 17.92 -9.42 -21.21
C GLY A 214 18.83 -8.49 -20.44
N GLU A 215 18.98 -7.25 -20.92
CA GLU A 215 19.72 -6.23 -20.17
C GLU A 215 19.02 -5.98 -18.83
N ARG A 216 19.79 -6.04 -17.73
CA ARG A 216 19.33 -5.74 -16.36
C ARG A 216 18.08 -6.52 -15.91
N ASN A 217 17.88 -7.75 -16.42
CA ASN A 217 16.82 -8.62 -15.91
C ASN A 217 17.21 -9.27 -14.57
N TYR A 218 16.49 -8.91 -13.51
CA TYR A 218 16.61 -9.53 -12.18
C TYR A 218 15.32 -10.24 -11.73
N ALA A 219 14.24 -10.13 -12.53
CA ALA A 219 12.90 -10.51 -12.12
C ALA A 219 12.42 -11.81 -12.76
N TYR A 220 12.71 -12.03 -14.05
CA TYR A 220 12.24 -13.21 -14.77
C TYR A 220 13.26 -14.35 -14.75
N ARG A 221 12.78 -15.54 -14.40
CA ARG A 221 13.55 -16.80 -14.40
C ARG A 221 12.82 -17.85 -15.19
N ALA A 222 13.55 -18.75 -15.83
CA ALA A 222 13.00 -19.89 -16.54
C ALA A 222 13.80 -21.16 -16.27
N ASP A 223 13.14 -22.31 -16.26
CA ASP A 223 13.74 -23.60 -15.89
C ASP A 223 13.69 -24.64 -17.02
N GLY A 224 13.57 -24.20 -18.27
CA GLY A 224 13.42 -25.07 -19.43
C GLY A 224 11.97 -25.55 -19.66
N LYS A 225 11.05 -25.30 -18.73
CA LYS A 225 9.63 -25.65 -18.88
C LYS A 225 8.69 -24.52 -18.46
N ASN A 226 8.95 -23.92 -17.31
CA ASN A 226 8.15 -22.92 -16.64
C ASN A 226 8.88 -21.59 -16.61
N VAL A 227 8.11 -20.51 -16.53
CA VAL A 227 8.62 -19.15 -16.39
C VAL A 227 8.07 -18.53 -15.12
N TYR A 228 8.92 -17.79 -14.42
CA TYR A 228 8.63 -17.19 -13.13
C TYR A 228 8.92 -15.70 -13.19
N TYR A 229 8.00 -14.89 -12.68
CA TYR A 229 8.28 -13.49 -12.30
C TYR A 229 8.42 -13.43 -10.79
N ASN A 230 9.61 -13.11 -10.29
CA ASN A 230 9.98 -13.25 -8.88
C ASN A 230 9.59 -14.65 -8.36
N ASN A 231 8.63 -14.72 -7.44
CA ASN A 231 8.12 -15.97 -6.87
C ASN A 231 6.78 -16.44 -7.46
N THR A 232 6.34 -15.85 -8.56
CA THR A 232 5.06 -16.16 -9.23
C THR A 232 5.30 -17.00 -10.48
N LEU A 233 4.70 -18.19 -10.55
CA LEU A 233 4.66 -19.00 -11.77
C LEU A 233 3.73 -18.33 -12.79
N LEU A 234 4.24 -18.06 -13.99
CA LEU A 234 3.48 -17.47 -15.08
C LEU A 234 2.76 -18.55 -15.88
N ASP A 235 1.61 -18.18 -16.46
CA ASP A 235 0.94 -18.99 -17.49
C ASP A 235 1.65 -18.80 -18.84
N LEU A 236 2.91 -19.24 -18.87
CA LEU A 236 3.82 -19.17 -20.00
C LEU A 236 4.78 -20.36 -19.89
N LYS A 237 5.00 -21.05 -21.02
CA LYS A 237 6.01 -22.09 -21.12
C LYS A 237 7.32 -21.53 -21.64
N ASP A 238 8.41 -21.96 -21.02
CA ASP A 238 9.74 -21.61 -21.51
C ASP A 238 9.97 -22.29 -22.86
N ASN A 239 10.48 -21.52 -23.80
CA ASN A 239 10.83 -21.95 -25.15
C ASN A 239 12.29 -21.63 -25.51
N GLY A 240 13.07 -21.15 -24.53
CA GLY A 240 14.48 -20.80 -24.69
C GLY A 240 14.76 -19.53 -25.50
N LYS A 241 13.73 -18.85 -26.02
CA LYS A 241 13.83 -17.63 -26.84
C LYS A 241 13.24 -16.39 -26.17
N LEU A 242 12.69 -16.54 -24.97
CA LEU A 242 12.18 -15.41 -24.19
C LEU A 242 13.31 -14.42 -23.90
N TYR A 243 12.99 -13.14 -23.95
CA TYR A 243 13.92 -12.10 -23.55
C TYR A 243 13.21 -11.00 -22.77
N SER A 244 13.90 -10.44 -21.79
CA SER A 244 13.44 -9.33 -21.00
C SER A 244 14.05 -8.04 -21.53
N ILE A 245 13.29 -6.95 -21.45
CA ILE A 245 13.79 -5.60 -21.70
C ILE A 245 13.45 -4.71 -20.51
N GLU A 246 14.33 -3.75 -20.27
CA GLU A 246 14.07 -2.61 -19.40
C GLU A 246 13.94 -1.39 -20.32
N ILE A 247 12.92 -0.57 -20.08
CA ILE A 247 12.75 0.69 -20.80
C ILE A 247 13.16 1.78 -19.83
N ASP A 248 14.17 2.56 -20.22
CA ASP A 248 14.77 3.55 -19.34
C ASP A 248 13.70 4.53 -18.81
N GLY A 249 13.89 5.07 -17.61
CA GLY A 249 12.92 5.96 -16.98
C GLY A 249 11.57 5.34 -16.57
N LEU A 250 11.23 4.11 -16.99
CA LEU A 250 9.99 3.40 -16.61
C LEU A 250 10.21 2.43 -15.44
N ASN A 251 10.62 2.98 -14.30
CA ASN A 251 10.89 2.23 -13.07
C ASN A 251 9.72 1.33 -12.64
N ASN A 252 10.05 0.15 -12.09
CA ASN A 252 9.11 -0.88 -11.60
C ASN A 252 8.30 -1.64 -12.68
N GLN A 253 8.77 -1.64 -13.92
CA GLN A 253 8.15 -2.37 -15.02
C GLN A 253 9.18 -3.30 -15.66
N TYR A 254 9.06 -4.61 -15.44
CA TYR A 254 9.86 -5.60 -16.16
C TYR A 254 9.05 -6.16 -17.32
N TYR A 255 9.53 -5.96 -18.54
CA TYR A 255 8.89 -6.47 -19.74
C TYR A 255 9.52 -7.79 -20.16
N LEU A 256 8.70 -8.80 -20.43
CA LEU A 256 9.13 -10.09 -20.98
C LEU A 256 8.44 -10.28 -22.33
N LEU A 257 9.22 -10.47 -23.38
CA LEU A 257 8.74 -10.68 -24.74
C LEU A 257 8.93 -12.14 -25.14
N ASN A 258 7.89 -12.69 -25.74
CA ASN A 258 7.92 -13.99 -26.38
C ASN A 258 7.97 -13.82 -27.91
N PRO A 259 9.14 -13.97 -28.55
CA PRO A 259 9.26 -13.79 -30.00
C PRO A 259 8.60 -14.90 -30.81
N VAL A 260 8.17 -16.01 -30.18
CA VAL A 260 7.55 -17.14 -30.89
C VAL A 260 6.11 -16.82 -31.31
N ASP A 261 5.34 -16.19 -30.43
CA ASP A 261 3.93 -15.83 -30.65
C ASP A 261 3.68 -14.30 -30.59
N GLY A 262 4.71 -13.51 -30.28
CA GLY A 262 4.62 -12.07 -30.11
C GLY A 262 3.91 -11.64 -28.83
N MET A 263 3.78 -12.52 -27.84
CA MET A 263 3.20 -12.17 -26.55
C MET A 263 4.12 -11.27 -25.73
N VAL A 264 3.51 -10.40 -24.92
CA VAL A 264 4.20 -9.50 -24.01
C VAL A 264 3.63 -9.68 -22.61
N TYR A 265 4.53 -9.70 -21.63
CA TYR A 265 4.20 -9.75 -20.21
C TYR A 265 4.86 -8.57 -19.51
N VAL A 266 4.16 -8.01 -18.52
CA VAL A 266 4.65 -6.93 -17.66
C VAL A 266 4.50 -7.38 -16.23
N ASN A 267 5.62 -7.51 -15.54
CA ASN A 267 5.70 -8.16 -14.23
C ASN A 267 5.02 -9.54 -14.25
N GLU A 268 4.04 -9.79 -13.37
CA GLU A 268 3.27 -11.04 -13.36
C GLU A 268 2.14 -11.11 -14.42
N SER A 269 1.89 -10.06 -15.19
CA SER A 269 0.67 -9.90 -16.00
C SER A 269 0.92 -10.08 -17.49
N ALA A 270 0.09 -10.89 -18.16
CA ALA A 270 0.11 -11.05 -19.61
C ALA A 270 -0.72 -9.96 -20.33
N PHE A 271 -0.31 -9.59 -21.54
CA PHE A 271 -1.18 -8.90 -22.49
C PHE A 271 -2.26 -9.86 -23.02
N ASP A 272 -3.30 -9.31 -23.68
CA ASP A 272 -4.40 -10.11 -24.20
C ASP A 272 -3.99 -10.85 -25.48
N PRO A 273 -3.95 -12.20 -25.48
CA PRO A 273 -3.48 -12.97 -26.64
C PRO A 273 -4.29 -12.71 -27.92
N LYS A 274 -5.51 -12.18 -27.82
CA LYS A 274 -6.33 -11.82 -28.99
C LYS A 274 -5.65 -10.79 -29.90
N TYR A 275 -4.79 -9.93 -29.36
CA TYR A 275 -4.12 -8.88 -30.13
C TYR A 275 -2.62 -9.16 -30.36
N ALA A 276 -2.12 -10.33 -30.00
CA ALA A 276 -0.78 -10.75 -30.41
C ALA A 276 -0.75 -10.97 -31.95
N PRO A 277 0.41 -10.80 -32.62
CA PRO A 277 1.70 -10.42 -32.05
C PRO A 277 1.78 -8.92 -31.73
N TYR A 278 2.50 -8.60 -30.64
CA TYR A 278 2.82 -7.24 -30.25
C TYR A 278 4.25 -6.88 -30.64
N HIS A 279 4.44 -5.64 -31.07
CA HIS A 279 5.75 -5.06 -31.37
C HIS A 279 5.98 -3.85 -30.47
N LEU A 280 7.13 -3.80 -29.80
CA LEU A 280 7.53 -2.62 -29.06
C LEU A 280 7.73 -1.45 -30.03
N LEU A 281 7.22 -0.28 -29.66
CA LEU A 281 7.34 0.91 -30.50
C LEU A 281 8.74 1.55 -30.41
N SER A 282 9.33 1.62 -29.22
CA SER A 282 10.70 2.08 -28.96
C SER A 282 11.22 1.55 -27.62
N GLU A 283 12.53 1.34 -27.53
CA GLU A 283 13.23 0.97 -26.29
C GLU A 283 13.63 2.20 -25.44
N HIS A 284 13.45 3.41 -25.96
CA HIS A 284 13.87 4.66 -25.31
C HIS A 284 12.80 5.22 -24.35
N GLY A 285 13.28 5.90 -23.31
CA GLY A 285 12.49 6.23 -22.12
C GLY A 285 12.30 7.72 -21.81
N ASP A 286 13.15 8.59 -22.37
CA ASP A 286 13.39 9.94 -21.83
C ASP A 286 12.16 10.87 -21.93
N HIS A 287 11.34 10.65 -22.96
CA HIS A 287 10.11 11.40 -23.24
C HIS A 287 8.85 10.55 -23.21
N ILE A 288 8.82 9.46 -22.45
CA ILE A 288 7.61 8.64 -22.26
C ILE A 288 7.30 8.38 -20.78
N ASN A 289 6.02 8.17 -20.50
CA ASN A 289 5.52 7.70 -19.20
C ASN A 289 4.99 6.26 -19.29
N HIS A 290 4.86 5.72 -20.51
CA HIS A 290 4.34 4.39 -20.79
C HIS A 290 5.08 3.79 -21.99
N ALA A 291 5.50 2.54 -21.86
CA ALA A 291 5.93 1.76 -23.02
C ALA A 291 4.73 1.51 -23.93
N LEU A 292 4.93 1.75 -25.22
CA LEU A 292 3.89 1.55 -26.22
C LEU A 292 4.21 0.33 -27.07
N PHE A 293 3.21 -0.52 -27.22
CA PHE A 293 3.23 -1.67 -28.10
C PHE A 293 2.21 -1.48 -29.20
N TYR A 294 2.49 -1.98 -30.39
CA TYR A 294 1.58 -1.89 -31.52
C TYR A 294 1.41 -3.23 -32.21
N ASN A 295 0.31 -3.34 -32.94
CA ASN A 295 0.07 -4.39 -33.94
C ASN A 295 -0.70 -3.77 -35.11
N ASP A 296 -1.19 -4.60 -36.03
CA ASP A 296 -1.95 -4.17 -37.22
C ASP A 296 -3.30 -3.50 -36.92
N THR A 297 -3.74 -3.52 -35.66
CA THR A 297 -5.06 -3.02 -35.24
C THR A 297 -4.98 -1.85 -34.28
N GLY A 298 -3.87 -1.60 -33.57
CA GLY A 298 -3.86 -0.56 -32.55
C GLY A 298 -2.56 -0.37 -31.77
N ILE A 299 -2.61 0.61 -30.87
CA ILE A 299 -1.59 0.91 -29.86
C ILE A 299 -2.08 0.42 -28.50
N TYR A 300 -1.17 -0.15 -27.72
CA TYR A 300 -1.42 -0.78 -26.43
C TYR A 300 -0.37 -0.35 -25.41
N TYR A 301 -0.76 -0.31 -24.16
CA TYR A 301 0.11 0.03 -23.03
C TYR A 301 -0.34 -0.72 -21.77
N PHE A 302 0.55 -0.79 -20.77
CA PHE A 302 0.20 -1.31 -19.46
C PHE A 302 -0.17 -0.18 -18.48
N ASP A 303 -1.41 -0.20 -17.98
CA ASP A 303 -1.88 0.74 -16.96
C ASP A 303 -1.45 0.20 -15.58
N LEU A 304 -0.36 0.75 -15.03
CA LEU A 304 0.21 0.30 -13.75
C LEU A 304 -0.77 0.39 -12.58
N ASN A 305 -1.62 1.42 -12.57
CA ASN A 305 -2.57 1.63 -11.48
C ASN A 305 -3.67 0.56 -11.49
N LYS A 306 -4.09 0.13 -12.69
CA LYS A 306 -5.09 -0.92 -12.87
C LYS A 306 -4.49 -2.31 -13.04
N LYS A 307 -3.15 -2.42 -13.15
CA LYS A 307 -2.39 -3.65 -13.42
C LYS A 307 -2.95 -4.43 -14.62
N LYS A 308 -3.20 -3.74 -15.73
CA LYS A 308 -3.73 -4.40 -16.94
C LYS A 308 -3.30 -3.70 -18.21
N MET A 309 -3.23 -4.49 -19.27
CA MET A 309 -3.10 -3.96 -20.63
C MET A 309 -4.36 -3.16 -21.00
N ARG A 310 -4.16 -2.07 -21.74
CA ARG A 310 -5.22 -1.26 -22.34
C ARG A 310 -4.85 -0.93 -23.78
N ARG A 311 -5.86 -0.96 -24.66
CA ARG A 311 -5.79 -0.38 -26.00
C ARG A 311 -5.98 1.14 -25.89
N ALA A 312 -5.07 1.88 -26.48
CA ALA A 312 -5.13 3.34 -26.56
C ALA A 312 -5.96 3.80 -27.75
N GLY A 313 -5.78 3.18 -28.92
CA GLY A 313 -6.49 3.54 -30.15
C GLY A 313 -5.96 2.80 -31.36
N ASP A 314 -6.40 3.22 -32.55
CA ASP A 314 -5.87 2.73 -33.83
C ASP A 314 -4.40 3.17 -33.97
N SER A 315 -3.57 2.36 -34.64
CA SER A 315 -2.15 2.68 -34.77
C SER A 315 -1.93 3.70 -35.90
N PRO A 316 -1.32 4.87 -35.61
CA PRO A 316 -1.00 5.85 -36.64
C PRO A 316 0.16 5.40 -37.55
N PHE A 317 0.81 4.29 -37.22
CA PHE A 317 1.92 3.70 -37.96
C PHE A 317 1.45 2.68 -39.02
N LEU A 318 0.16 2.34 -39.07
CA LEU A 318 -0.36 1.28 -39.95
C LEU A 318 -0.18 1.58 -41.43
N GLY A 319 0.24 0.56 -42.18
CA GLY A 319 0.40 0.62 -43.64
C GLY A 319 1.52 1.54 -44.11
N LYS A 320 2.38 2.02 -43.22
CA LYS A 320 3.46 2.96 -43.51
C LYS A 320 4.78 2.44 -42.97
N ALA A 321 5.86 2.66 -43.72
CA ALA A 321 7.19 2.20 -43.36
C ALA A 321 7.93 3.22 -42.49
N PHE A 322 7.38 3.53 -41.31
CA PHE A 322 8.05 4.38 -40.33
C PHE A 322 9.33 3.70 -39.81
N LYS A 323 10.42 4.47 -39.73
CA LYS A 323 11.66 4.07 -39.08
C LYS A 323 11.96 5.04 -37.94
N GLU A 324 12.40 4.52 -36.80
CA GLU A 324 12.95 5.35 -35.74
C GLU A 324 14.29 5.94 -36.22
N ILE A 325 14.32 7.25 -36.49
CA ILE A 325 15.50 7.96 -37.00
C ILE A 325 16.34 8.59 -35.89
N ALA A 326 15.73 8.77 -34.73
CA ALA A 326 16.31 9.17 -33.46
C ALA A 326 15.39 8.63 -32.35
N PRO A 327 15.87 8.50 -31.09
CA PRO A 327 15.07 8.04 -29.97
C PRO A 327 13.69 8.70 -29.92
N LEU A 328 12.65 7.88 -29.91
CA LEU A 328 11.24 8.29 -29.85
C LEU A 328 10.73 9.09 -31.06
N ILE A 329 11.50 9.16 -32.15
CA ILE A 329 11.21 9.96 -33.35
C ILE A 329 11.24 9.08 -34.60
N PHE A 330 10.10 9.02 -35.28
CA PHE A 330 9.83 8.11 -36.39
C PHE A 330 9.54 8.87 -37.68
N SER A 331 10.09 8.40 -38.79
CA SER A 331 9.88 9.00 -40.12
C SER A 331 9.58 7.94 -41.17
N ASP A 332 8.58 8.21 -42.02
CA ASP A 332 8.30 7.46 -43.25
C ASP A 332 8.83 8.18 -44.52
N GLY A 333 9.56 9.28 -44.31
CA GLY A 333 10.05 10.18 -45.36
C GLY A 333 9.08 11.30 -45.74
N SER A 334 7.78 11.12 -45.50
CA SER A 334 6.72 12.11 -45.80
C SER A 334 6.13 12.77 -44.55
N GLN A 335 6.26 12.11 -43.40
CA GLN A 335 5.72 12.51 -42.11
C GLN A 335 6.72 12.17 -41.02
N LEU A 336 6.70 12.96 -39.96
CA LEU A 336 7.44 12.69 -38.74
C LEU A 336 6.44 12.54 -37.59
N LEU A 337 6.47 11.38 -36.94
CA LEU A 337 5.76 11.09 -35.71
C LEU A 337 6.75 11.00 -34.56
N TYR A 338 6.36 11.37 -33.36
CA TYR A 338 7.23 11.25 -32.20
C TYR A 338 6.43 11.04 -30.92
N LEU A 339 7.08 10.51 -29.89
CA LEU A 339 6.47 10.36 -28.57
C LEU A 339 6.89 11.50 -27.65
N GLN A 340 5.95 12.00 -26.86
CA GLN A 340 6.22 13.03 -25.84
C GLN A 340 5.46 12.74 -24.56
N ALA A 341 6.08 13.01 -23.41
CA ALA A 341 5.47 12.80 -22.11
C ALA A 341 4.93 14.11 -21.54
N SER A 342 3.77 14.04 -20.90
CA SER A 342 3.27 15.13 -20.06
C SER A 342 2.83 14.60 -18.70
N GLU A 343 2.91 15.47 -17.69
CA GLU A 343 2.44 15.16 -16.34
C GLU A 343 1.56 16.29 -15.83
N TYR A 344 0.49 15.92 -15.13
CA TYR A 344 -0.37 16.85 -14.42
C TYR A 344 -0.42 16.46 -12.95
N ARG A 345 -0.36 17.47 -12.07
CA ARG A 345 -0.60 17.30 -10.64
C ARG A 345 -1.50 18.42 -10.16
N SER A 346 -2.57 18.08 -9.45
CA SER A 346 -3.44 19.09 -8.86
C SER A 346 -2.69 19.86 -7.78
N ASN A 347 -2.98 21.15 -7.62
CA ASN A 347 -2.35 22.00 -6.61
C ASN A 347 -2.53 21.46 -5.18
N LYS A 348 -3.60 20.70 -4.93
CA LYS A 348 -3.88 20.07 -3.63
C LYS A 348 -3.20 18.72 -3.44
N GLY A 349 -2.47 18.22 -4.45
CA GLY A 349 -1.83 16.90 -4.44
C GLY A 349 -2.81 15.72 -4.42
N SER A 350 -4.11 15.97 -4.65
CA SER A 350 -5.18 14.97 -4.57
C SER A 350 -5.34 14.14 -5.85
N ALA A 351 -4.85 14.65 -6.97
CA ALA A 351 -4.90 13.98 -8.25
C ALA A 351 -3.59 14.22 -9.00
N SER A 352 -3.12 13.19 -9.69
CA SER A 352 -2.06 13.31 -10.68
C SER A 352 -2.38 12.44 -11.89
N SER A 353 -1.89 12.85 -13.05
CA SER A 353 -1.87 12.02 -14.24
C SER A 353 -0.52 12.09 -14.92
N LYS A 354 -0.19 10.98 -15.57
CA LYS A 354 0.96 10.86 -16.45
C LYS A 354 0.42 10.45 -17.80
N SER A 355 0.89 11.12 -18.85
CA SER A 355 0.48 10.86 -20.23
C SER A 355 1.68 10.61 -21.14
N THR A 356 1.45 9.83 -22.19
CA THR A 356 2.36 9.66 -23.33
C THR A 356 1.57 9.91 -24.60
N HIS A 357 2.06 10.84 -25.41
CA HIS A 357 1.40 11.31 -26.61
C HIS A 357 2.10 10.77 -27.83
N ILE A 358 1.33 10.37 -28.83
CA ILE A 358 1.84 10.18 -30.19
C ILE A 358 1.49 11.44 -30.96
N LEU A 359 2.53 12.20 -31.30
CA LEU A 359 2.41 13.50 -31.94
C LEU A 359 2.88 13.42 -33.39
N LYS A 360 2.22 14.17 -34.26
CA LYS A 360 2.67 14.42 -35.63
C LYS A 360 3.26 15.81 -35.71
N LEU A 361 4.48 15.93 -36.22
CA LEU A 361 5.07 17.23 -36.53
C LEU A 361 4.19 17.95 -37.57
N ALA A 362 3.74 19.16 -37.24
CA ALA A 362 2.86 19.96 -38.09
C ALA A 362 3.65 20.87 -39.06
N GLU A 363 4.96 20.99 -38.87
CA GLU A 363 5.82 21.82 -39.70
C GLU A 363 6.09 21.16 -41.07
N PRO A 364 6.19 21.96 -42.15
CA PRO A 364 6.29 21.38 -43.49
C PRO A 364 7.63 20.67 -43.69
N LEU A 365 7.56 19.41 -44.15
CA LEU A 365 8.74 18.61 -44.50
C LEU A 365 9.14 18.95 -45.92
N HIS A 366 10.10 19.88 -46.06
CA HIS A 366 10.55 20.39 -47.36
C HIS A 366 11.61 19.50 -48.03
N SER A 367 12.26 18.62 -47.28
CA SER A 367 13.32 17.74 -47.75
C SER A 367 13.48 16.51 -46.85
N SER A 368 14.40 15.61 -47.20
CA SER A 368 14.84 14.53 -46.33
C SER A 368 15.53 15.06 -45.08
N TRP A 369 15.22 14.47 -43.93
CA TRP A 369 15.90 14.75 -42.66
C TRP A 369 17.39 14.43 -42.75
N GLN A 370 18.23 15.39 -42.39
CA GLN A 370 19.68 15.24 -42.33
C GLN A 370 20.17 15.49 -40.90
N LYS A 371 20.83 14.49 -40.31
CA LYS A 371 21.53 14.65 -39.03
C LYS A 371 22.80 15.47 -39.26
N LEU A 372 22.95 16.57 -38.52
CA LEU A 372 24.14 17.42 -38.56
C LEU A 372 25.19 16.98 -37.54
N GLY A 373 24.77 16.43 -36.42
CA GLY A 373 25.65 15.87 -35.41
C GLY A 373 24.93 15.60 -34.09
N ASP A 374 25.61 14.89 -33.20
CA ASP A 374 25.15 14.61 -31.83
C ASP A 374 25.49 15.77 -30.88
N VAL A 375 24.67 15.93 -29.85
CA VAL A 375 24.85 16.92 -28.78
C VAL A 375 25.27 16.18 -27.52
N ASN A 376 26.51 16.39 -27.10
CA ASN A 376 27.19 15.52 -26.13
C ASN A 376 27.11 14.04 -26.55
N TYR A 377 27.65 13.12 -25.74
CA TYR A 377 27.69 11.73 -26.17
C TYR A 377 26.28 11.16 -26.46
N ASN A 378 25.24 11.52 -25.69
CA ASN A 378 23.86 11.05 -25.89
C ASN A 378 22.76 12.02 -25.38
N ASP A 379 23.01 13.34 -25.27
CA ASP A 379 22.01 14.26 -24.71
C ASP A 379 20.99 14.74 -25.77
N GLY A 380 21.26 14.44 -27.03
CA GLY A 380 20.36 14.74 -28.14
C GLY A 380 21.12 14.85 -29.45
N SER A 381 20.47 15.44 -30.47
CA SER A 381 21.09 15.60 -31.78
C SER A 381 20.50 16.78 -32.56
N VAL A 382 21.32 17.38 -33.42
CA VAL A 382 20.88 18.48 -34.29
C VAL A 382 20.58 17.96 -35.69
N TRP A 383 19.41 18.34 -36.20
CA TRP A 383 18.88 17.91 -37.48
C TRP A 383 18.50 19.09 -38.35
N LYS A 384 18.48 18.85 -39.66
CA LYS A 384 18.06 19.81 -40.66
C LYS A 384 16.97 19.22 -41.53
N ASN A 385 15.95 20.04 -41.81
CA ASN A 385 14.97 19.79 -42.86
C ASN A 385 14.76 21.07 -43.68
N GLY A 386 15.24 21.07 -44.93
CA GLY A 386 15.18 22.23 -45.81
C GLY A 386 16.06 23.34 -45.26
N ASN A 387 15.46 24.47 -44.91
CA ASN A 387 16.17 25.59 -44.28
C ASN A 387 15.95 25.66 -42.75
N ALA A 388 15.16 24.74 -42.18
CA ALA A 388 14.87 24.69 -40.76
C ALA A 388 15.81 23.74 -40.03
N PHE A 389 16.09 24.06 -38.77
CA PHE A 389 16.99 23.31 -37.90
C PHE A 389 16.25 22.90 -36.63
N TYR A 390 16.52 21.69 -36.17
CA TYR A 390 15.82 21.07 -35.05
C TYR A 390 16.82 20.47 -34.07
N TYR A 391 16.50 20.56 -32.80
CA TYR A 391 17.14 19.80 -31.73
C TYR A 391 16.20 18.67 -31.30
N PHE A 392 16.65 17.44 -31.45
CA PHE A 392 15.97 16.23 -30.98
C PHE A 392 16.57 15.87 -29.63
N ASP A 393 15.80 16.10 -28.57
CA ASP A 393 16.25 15.96 -27.18
C ASP A 393 16.25 14.51 -26.71
N GLN A 394 17.25 14.14 -25.91
CA GLN A 394 17.34 12.85 -25.22
C GLN A 394 17.59 12.99 -23.71
N LEU A 395 17.54 14.23 -23.17
CA LEU A 395 17.68 14.48 -21.73
C LEU A 395 16.39 14.16 -20.96
N GLY A 396 15.25 14.45 -21.57
CA GLY A 396 13.95 14.09 -21.05
C GLY A 396 13.43 14.96 -19.90
N ASN A 397 12.22 14.61 -19.45
CA ASN A 397 11.49 15.36 -18.42
C ASN A 397 12.22 15.43 -17.07
N SER A 398 13.04 14.42 -16.75
CA SER A 398 13.84 14.38 -15.50
C SER A 398 14.82 15.54 -15.41
N GLN A 399 15.27 16.04 -16.56
CA GLN A 399 16.18 17.16 -16.71
C GLN A 399 15.48 18.47 -17.03
N LEU A 400 14.15 18.55 -16.85
CA LEU A 400 13.32 19.72 -17.15
C LEU A 400 13.35 20.16 -18.63
N VAL A 401 13.79 19.29 -19.54
CA VAL A 401 13.66 19.48 -20.98
C VAL A 401 12.43 18.70 -21.44
N LYS A 402 11.33 19.41 -21.67
CA LYS A 402 10.00 18.80 -21.71
C LYS A 402 9.58 18.28 -23.07
N ALA A 403 10.03 18.92 -24.14
CA ALA A 403 9.64 18.55 -25.49
C ALA A 403 10.70 17.64 -26.11
N THR A 404 10.25 16.71 -26.94
CA THR A 404 11.14 15.79 -27.65
C THR A 404 11.80 16.47 -28.85
N ILE A 405 11.12 17.45 -29.44
CA ILE A 405 11.59 18.19 -30.61
C ILE A 405 11.46 19.69 -30.38
N TYR A 406 12.58 20.38 -30.53
CA TYR A 406 12.65 21.84 -30.54
C TYR A 406 13.04 22.35 -31.93
N HIS A 407 12.33 23.35 -32.43
CA HIS A 407 12.76 24.16 -33.56
C HIS A 407 13.79 25.21 -33.10
N ILE A 408 14.96 25.22 -33.73
CA ILE A 408 16.06 26.13 -33.42
C ILE A 408 15.86 27.41 -34.23
N ARG A 409 15.62 28.53 -33.53
CA ARG A 409 15.39 29.85 -34.13
C ARG A 409 16.66 30.68 -34.24
N ASP A 410 17.62 30.46 -33.35
CA ASP A 410 18.90 31.16 -33.35
C ASP A 410 19.99 30.31 -34.03
N PRO A 411 20.54 30.74 -35.18
CA PRO A 411 21.61 30.01 -35.86
C PRO A 411 22.86 29.78 -35.01
N GLN A 412 23.15 30.67 -34.04
CA GLN A 412 24.32 30.50 -33.17
C GLN A 412 24.17 29.28 -32.25
N THR A 413 22.95 28.96 -31.81
CA THR A 413 22.66 27.78 -30.98
C THR A 413 23.07 26.48 -31.65
N ILE A 414 22.99 26.38 -32.99
CA ILE A 414 23.43 25.20 -33.75
C ILE A 414 24.91 24.92 -33.51
N GLN A 415 25.75 25.96 -33.59
CA GLN A 415 27.20 25.83 -33.37
C GLN A 415 27.52 25.48 -31.93
N ASN A 416 26.81 26.07 -30.97
CA ASN A 416 27.00 25.77 -29.55
C ASN A 416 26.63 24.31 -29.25
N LEU A 417 25.48 23.83 -29.72
CA LEU A 417 25.05 22.44 -29.57
C LEU A 417 26.09 21.45 -30.13
N LEU A 418 26.66 21.74 -31.30
CA LEU A 418 27.56 20.82 -32.01
C LEU A 418 29.04 20.91 -31.59
N ARG A 419 29.50 22.04 -31.03
CA ARG A 419 30.94 22.29 -30.83
C ARG A 419 31.36 22.53 -29.39
N THR A 420 30.47 23.03 -28.53
CA THR A 420 30.87 23.48 -27.19
C THR A 420 30.53 22.51 -26.07
N GLN A 421 29.91 21.36 -26.40
CA GLN A 421 29.44 20.37 -25.43
C GLN A 421 28.64 21.01 -24.27
N PRO A 422 27.47 21.60 -24.57
CA PRO A 422 26.73 22.39 -23.61
C PRO A 422 26.26 21.56 -22.41
N ARG A 423 26.16 22.18 -21.24
CA ARG A 423 25.52 21.56 -20.08
C ARG A 423 24.00 21.60 -20.26
N THR A 424 23.30 20.73 -19.53
CA THR A 424 21.84 20.72 -19.47
C THR A 424 21.25 22.09 -19.12
N ASP A 425 21.88 22.85 -18.21
CA ASP A 425 21.43 24.20 -17.84
C ASP A 425 21.52 25.18 -19.00
N ASP A 426 22.52 25.05 -19.88
CA ASP A 426 22.69 25.92 -21.05
C ASP A 426 21.57 25.64 -22.08
N ILE A 427 21.17 24.37 -22.24
CA ILE A 427 20.03 23.96 -23.09
C ILE A 427 18.73 24.54 -22.56
N ARG A 428 18.46 24.44 -21.25
CA ARG A 428 17.27 25.04 -20.61
C ARG A 428 17.25 26.54 -20.81
N GLN A 429 18.40 27.21 -20.61
CA GLN A 429 18.51 28.65 -20.82
C GLN A 429 18.16 29.04 -22.26
N TRP A 430 18.63 28.32 -23.28
CA TRP A 430 18.27 28.61 -24.67
C TRP A 430 16.78 28.38 -24.97
N ILE A 431 16.13 27.43 -24.30
CA ILE A 431 14.67 27.24 -24.39
C ILE A 431 13.94 28.42 -23.75
N ASP A 432 14.35 28.83 -22.54
CA ASP A 432 13.77 29.96 -21.81
C ASP A 432 13.92 31.28 -22.60
N GLU A 433 15.10 31.49 -23.22
CA GLU A 433 15.40 32.62 -24.11
C GLU A 433 14.70 32.55 -25.48
N GLN A 434 13.87 31.52 -25.73
CA GLN A 434 13.15 31.30 -27.00
C GLN A 434 14.07 31.13 -28.22
N LYS A 435 15.36 30.82 -28.01
CA LYS A 435 16.30 30.42 -29.07
C LYS A 435 15.98 29.03 -29.61
N MET A 436 15.40 28.19 -28.75
CA MET A 436 14.78 26.91 -29.11
C MET A 436 13.34 26.92 -28.61
N VAL A 437 12.40 26.54 -29.47
CA VAL A 437 10.98 26.49 -29.14
C VAL A 437 10.42 25.14 -29.51
N GLU A 438 9.56 24.57 -28.67
CA GLU A 438 8.88 23.32 -28.97
C GLU A 438 8.26 23.36 -30.38
N ALA A 439 8.50 22.30 -31.15
CA ALA A 439 8.03 22.24 -32.51
C ALA A 439 6.51 22.09 -32.57
N LYS A 440 5.88 22.73 -33.55
CA LYS A 440 4.42 22.66 -33.70
C LYS A 440 4.00 21.24 -34.07
N HIS A 441 2.91 20.78 -33.47
CA HIS A 441 2.44 19.42 -33.66
C HIS A 441 0.91 19.30 -33.68
N THR A 442 0.44 18.15 -34.13
CA THR A 442 -0.94 17.67 -34.00
C THR A 442 -0.90 16.41 -33.16
N GLU A 443 -1.70 16.35 -32.11
CA GLU A 443 -1.86 15.14 -31.31
C GLU A 443 -2.69 14.10 -32.09
N LEU A 444 -2.14 12.89 -32.23
CA LEU A 444 -2.82 11.78 -32.88
C LEU A 444 -3.46 10.82 -31.86
N LEU A 445 -2.77 10.60 -30.75
CA LEU A 445 -3.20 9.68 -29.71
C LEU A 445 -2.60 10.07 -28.35
N GLU A 446 -3.40 9.96 -27.29
CA GLU A 446 -2.96 10.11 -25.91
C GLU A 446 -3.13 8.78 -25.15
N VAL A 447 -2.12 8.43 -24.37
CA VAL A 447 -2.15 7.35 -23.38
C VAL A 447 -2.05 7.97 -22.00
N GLU A 448 -3.09 7.83 -21.18
CA GLU A 448 -3.12 8.41 -19.83
C GLU A 448 -3.30 7.35 -18.74
N THR A 449 -2.54 7.53 -17.65
CA THR A 449 -2.76 6.87 -16.37
C THR A 449 -3.02 7.91 -15.28
N THR A 450 -4.19 7.83 -14.64
CA THR A 450 -4.61 8.75 -13.57
C THR A 450 -4.50 8.09 -12.20
N ASN A 451 -4.09 8.88 -11.21
CA ASN A 451 -4.05 8.50 -9.80
C ASN A 451 -4.91 9.49 -8.99
N ARG A 452 -5.92 8.99 -8.28
CA ARG A 452 -6.76 9.78 -7.38
C ARG A 452 -6.55 9.31 -5.95
N SER A 453 -6.23 10.27 -5.10
CA SER A 453 -6.00 10.13 -3.67
C SER A 453 -7.32 10.06 -2.89
N ASP A 454 -8.23 9.19 -3.29
CA ASP A 454 -9.52 9.04 -2.61
C ASP A 454 -9.40 8.14 -1.35
N LYS A 455 -8.23 7.51 -1.17
CA LYS A 455 -7.97 6.48 -0.15
C LYS A 455 -7.93 6.97 1.30
N TYR A 456 -7.77 8.27 1.53
CA TYR A 456 -7.67 8.79 2.90
C TYR A 456 -9.00 8.65 3.65
N TRP A 457 -10.14 8.92 3.01
CA TRP A 457 -11.45 8.83 3.67
C TRP A 457 -11.84 7.43 4.12
N GLY A 458 -11.41 6.38 3.40
CA GLY A 458 -11.70 4.99 3.73
C GLY A 458 -11.06 4.50 5.03
N LEU A 459 -9.95 5.12 5.46
CA LEU A 459 -9.26 4.78 6.71
C LEU A 459 -9.81 5.58 7.90
N PHE A 460 -10.13 6.87 7.73
CA PHE A 460 -10.54 7.74 8.84
C PHE A 460 -11.91 7.41 9.43
N VAL A 461 -12.88 6.99 8.61
CA VAL A 461 -14.25 6.72 9.07
C VAL A 461 -14.31 5.54 10.06
N PRO A 462 -13.68 4.38 9.80
CA PRO A 462 -13.63 3.28 10.77
C PRO A 462 -12.91 3.66 12.06
N ILE A 463 -11.83 4.45 11.99
CA ILE A 463 -11.04 4.88 13.15
C ILE A 463 -11.88 5.72 14.10
N ILE A 464 -12.60 6.71 13.55
CA ILE A 464 -13.50 7.57 14.33
C ILE A 464 -14.62 6.73 14.95
N PHE A 465 -15.16 5.76 14.21
CA PHE A 465 -16.24 4.90 14.68
C PHE A 465 -15.81 3.97 15.84
N VAL A 466 -14.62 3.37 15.76
CA VAL A 466 -14.09 2.48 16.82
C VAL A 466 -13.70 3.28 18.06
N ALA A 467 -13.09 4.45 17.90
CA ALA A 467 -12.80 5.34 19.02
C ALA A 467 -14.08 5.77 19.74
N PHE A 468 -15.13 6.10 18.98
CA PHE A 468 -16.46 6.42 19.52
C PHE A 468 -17.05 5.25 20.31
N LEU A 469 -17.06 4.04 19.76
CA LEU A 469 -17.63 2.87 20.44
C LEU A 469 -16.87 2.50 21.74
N SER A 470 -15.55 2.65 21.71
CA SER A 470 -14.66 2.32 22.83
C SER A 470 -14.80 3.30 24.00
N ILE A 471 -14.88 4.60 23.70
CA ILE A 471 -15.13 5.65 24.70
C ILE A 471 -16.53 5.48 25.29
N LEU A 472 -17.53 5.17 24.44
CA LEU A 472 -18.89 4.89 24.89
C LEU A 472 -18.94 3.71 25.88
N MET A 473 -18.26 2.60 25.56
CA MET A 473 -18.12 1.45 26.46
C MET A 473 -17.40 1.79 27.77
N TRP A 474 -16.31 2.57 27.71
CA TRP A 474 -15.56 2.97 28.89
C TRP A 474 -16.39 3.85 29.83
N ILE A 475 -17.19 4.78 29.29
CA ILE A 475 -18.10 5.63 30.07
C ILE A 475 -19.20 4.80 30.73
N PHE A 476 -19.81 3.86 30.00
CA PHE A 476 -20.80 2.95 30.60
C PHE A 476 -20.21 2.17 31.77
N LYS A 477 -18.96 1.71 31.63
CA LYS A 477 -18.24 0.96 32.68
C LYS A 477 -17.83 1.83 33.86
N ARG A 478 -17.40 3.08 33.62
CA ARG A 478 -16.88 3.98 34.67
C ARG A 478 -17.96 4.64 35.52
N PHE A 479 -19.12 4.94 34.94
CA PHE A 479 -20.22 5.59 35.67
C PHE A 479 -21.31 4.62 36.14
N ASN A 480 -21.14 3.31 35.90
CA ASN A 480 -22.05 2.24 36.33
C ASN A 480 -23.52 2.58 35.99
N LEU A 481 -23.75 3.10 34.78
CA LEU A 481 -25.03 3.65 34.33
C LEU A 481 -26.02 2.50 34.08
N ASN A 482 -26.76 2.09 35.10
CA ASN A 482 -27.89 1.17 34.99
C ASN A 482 -29.15 1.98 34.70
N PHE A 483 -29.64 1.92 33.46
CA PHE A 483 -30.92 2.50 33.09
C PHE A 483 -32.02 1.51 33.42
N ALA A 484 -32.97 1.91 34.28
CA ALA A 484 -34.18 1.14 34.47
C ALA A 484 -34.91 1.00 33.12
N PRO A 485 -35.52 -0.15 32.81
CA PRO A 485 -36.19 -0.39 31.53
C PRO A 485 -37.31 0.62 31.22
N PHE A 486 -37.90 1.17 32.26
CA PHE A 486 -38.86 2.26 32.20
C PHE A 486 -38.81 3.10 33.47
N TYR A 487 -39.42 4.27 33.43
CA TYR A 487 -39.68 5.10 34.61
C TYR A 487 -41.00 5.84 34.47
N ILE A 488 -41.60 6.23 35.59
CA ILE A 488 -42.88 6.93 35.61
C ILE A 488 -42.65 8.42 35.90
N ARG A 489 -43.17 9.29 35.04
CA ARG A 489 -43.08 10.75 35.22
C ARG A 489 -44.25 11.43 34.54
N ASN A 490 -44.77 12.50 35.15
CA ASN A 490 -45.87 13.31 34.58
C ASN A 490 -47.07 12.44 34.14
N HIS A 491 -47.47 11.49 34.98
CA HIS A 491 -48.59 10.57 34.71
C HIS A 491 -48.41 9.71 33.44
N LYS A 492 -47.17 9.44 33.03
CA LYS A 492 -46.82 8.55 31.91
C LYS A 492 -45.73 7.56 32.33
N LEU A 493 -45.82 6.33 31.82
CA LEU A 493 -44.74 5.36 31.82
C LEU A 493 -43.88 5.59 30.58
N ILE A 494 -42.61 5.92 30.78
CA ILE A 494 -41.65 6.21 29.71
C ILE A 494 -40.67 5.03 29.62
N VAL A 495 -40.58 4.42 28.45
CA VAL A 495 -39.66 3.31 28.19
C VAL A 495 -38.29 3.87 27.83
N SER A 496 -37.25 3.37 28.49
CA SER A 496 -35.84 3.77 28.30
C SER A 496 -35.27 3.16 27.01
N ASN A 497 -35.82 3.56 25.86
CA ASN A 497 -35.32 3.20 24.53
C ASN A 497 -34.90 4.46 23.75
N LEU A 498 -34.25 4.28 22.60
CA LEU A 498 -33.74 5.39 21.78
C LEU A 498 -34.80 6.46 21.44
N MET A 499 -36.07 6.04 21.30
CA MET A 499 -37.20 6.91 20.94
C MET A 499 -37.97 7.43 22.16
N MET A 500 -37.58 7.04 23.38
CA MET A 500 -38.21 7.42 24.65
C MET A 500 -39.74 7.29 24.63
N THR A 501 -40.24 6.19 24.07
CA THR A 501 -41.68 5.98 23.88
C THR A 501 -42.43 6.05 25.21
N SER A 502 -43.51 6.82 25.27
CA SER A 502 -44.27 7.07 26.49
C SER A 502 -45.73 6.62 26.38
N TYR A 503 -46.28 6.12 27.49
CA TYR A 503 -47.64 5.61 27.60
C TYR A 503 -48.34 6.30 28.77
N PRO A 504 -49.45 7.02 28.55
CA PRO A 504 -50.27 7.56 29.64
C PRO A 504 -50.73 6.46 30.58
N LEU A 505 -50.62 6.68 31.90
CA LEU A 505 -50.92 5.62 32.88
C LEU A 505 -52.38 5.17 32.86
N ASP A 506 -53.30 6.10 32.60
CA ASP A 506 -54.74 5.88 32.43
C ASP A 506 -55.07 4.99 31.21
N GLN A 507 -54.13 4.89 30.27
CA GLN A 507 -54.27 4.06 29.08
C GLN A 507 -53.60 2.70 29.22
N ILE A 508 -52.96 2.40 30.36
CA ILE A 508 -52.29 1.11 30.61
C ILE A 508 -53.22 0.21 31.43
N THR A 509 -53.59 -0.92 30.85
CA THR A 509 -54.33 -1.97 31.56
C THR A 509 -53.39 -2.81 32.41
N CYS A 510 -52.27 -3.25 31.83
CA CYS A 510 -51.33 -4.14 32.51
C CYS A 510 -49.94 -4.09 31.87
N VAL A 511 -48.89 -4.34 32.66
CA VAL A 511 -47.53 -4.60 32.17
C VAL A 511 -47.17 -6.06 32.41
N GLU A 512 -46.96 -6.82 31.34
CA GLU A 512 -46.57 -8.22 31.39
C GLU A 512 -45.05 -8.35 31.34
N PHE A 513 -44.45 -9.10 32.27
CA PHE A 513 -43.02 -9.45 32.26
C PHE A 513 -42.81 -10.91 31.86
N SER A 514 -41.71 -11.22 31.19
CA SER A 514 -41.26 -12.59 30.92
C SER A 514 -39.73 -12.68 30.85
N THR A 515 -39.19 -13.88 30.97
CA THR A 515 -37.73 -14.14 30.88
C THR A 515 -37.45 -15.15 29.78
N ARG A 516 -36.37 -14.96 29.02
CA ARG A 516 -35.94 -15.91 27.98
C ARG A 516 -34.46 -16.27 28.13
N MET A 517 -34.12 -17.54 27.94
CA MET A 517 -32.74 -18.00 27.92
C MET A 517 -32.04 -17.55 26.63
N THR A 518 -30.80 -17.06 26.76
CA THR A 518 -29.97 -16.59 25.65
C THR A 518 -29.03 -17.71 25.18
N ILE A 519 -28.97 -17.93 23.86
CA ILE A 519 -28.24 -19.07 23.25
C ILE A 519 -26.72 -18.86 23.30
N ALA A 520 -26.25 -17.62 23.36
CA ALA A 520 -24.83 -17.30 23.19
C ALA A 520 -23.97 -17.47 24.47
N ASN A 521 -24.54 -17.42 25.68
CA ASN A 521 -23.76 -17.41 26.94
C ASN A 521 -24.45 -18.13 28.13
N GLY A 522 -25.57 -18.83 27.92
CA GLY A 522 -26.26 -19.62 28.96
C GLY A 522 -27.00 -18.82 30.06
N GLY A 523 -27.10 -17.49 29.97
CA GLY A 523 -27.89 -16.67 30.89
C GLY A 523 -29.23 -16.20 30.32
N TYR A 524 -29.93 -15.32 31.05
CA TYR A 524 -31.31 -14.92 30.77
C TYR A 524 -31.43 -13.43 30.41
N ILE A 525 -32.46 -13.09 29.64
CA ILE A 525 -32.83 -11.70 29.32
C ILE A 525 -34.29 -11.45 29.70
N GLY A 526 -34.56 -10.26 30.25
CA GLY A 526 -35.89 -9.84 30.65
C GLY A 526 -36.64 -9.21 29.49
N HIS A 527 -37.94 -9.45 29.44
CA HIS A 527 -38.86 -8.85 28.49
C HIS A 527 -40.01 -8.21 29.24
N PHE A 528 -40.49 -7.07 28.76
CA PHE A 528 -41.79 -6.54 29.17
C PHE A 528 -42.61 -6.02 28.00
N GLN A 529 -43.93 -6.07 28.14
CA GLN A 529 -44.88 -5.59 27.17
C GLN A 529 -46.00 -4.82 27.89
N ILE A 530 -46.46 -3.73 27.28
CA ILE A 530 -47.49 -2.86 27.84
C ILE A 530 -48.80 -3.16 27.11
N LEU A 531 -49.83 -3.51 27.88
CA LEU A 531 -51.21 -3.70 27.43
C LEU A 531 -52.00 -2.42 27.67
N GLN A 532 -52.67 -1.94 26.63
CA GLN A 532 -53.46 -0.72 26.69
C GLN A 532 -54.97 -1.00 26.83
N CYS A 533 -55.70 -0.05 27.40
CA CYS A 533 -57.15 -0.15 27.62
C CYS A 533 -57.96 -0.34 26.32
N ASN A 534 -57.39 0.06 25.17
CA ASN A 534 -57.97 -0.14 23.83
C ASN A 534 -57.68 -1.54 23.22
N GLY A 535 -57.11 -2.46 24.00
CA GLY A 535 -56.75 -3.81 23.56
C GLY A 535 -55.44 -3.91 22.78
N LYS A 536 -54.75 -2.78 22.49
CA LYS A 536 -53.46 -2.80 21.78
C LYS A 536 -52.32 -3.20 22.72
N ARG A 537 -51.34 -3.92 22.16
CA ARG A 537 -50.10 -4.28 22.84
C ARG A 537 -48.94 -3.47 22.27
N SER A 538 -48.01 -3.03 23.12
CA SER A 538 -46.75 -2.46 22.66
C SER A 538 -45.89 -3.52 21.96
N ARG A 539 -44.81 -3.12 21.30
CA ARG A 539 -43.71 -4.07 21.02
C ARG A 539 -43.15 -4.63 22.33
N ILE A 540 -42.46 -5.77 22.24
CA ILE A 540 -41.73 -6.33 23.38
C ILE A 540 -40.45 -5.54 23.57
N PHE A 541 -40.18 -5.16 24.82
CA PHE A 541 -38.97 -4.44 25.20
C PHE A 541 -38.05 -5.35 26.00
N ASN A 542 -36.77 -5.38 25.62
CA ASN A 542 -35.77 -6.22 26.27
C ASN A 542 -35.03 -5.41 27.34
N PHE A 543 -34.66 -6.05 28.43
CA PHE A 543 -33.83 -5.46 29.46
C PHE A 543 -32.97 -6.49 30.19
N SER A 544 -31.89 -5.99 30.77
CA SER A 544 -31.02 -6.71 31.69
C SER A 544 -30.95 -5.95 33.02
N THR A 545 -30.49 -6.61 34.07
CA THR A 545 -30.29 -5.98 35.39
C THR A 545 -29.19 -4.93 35.35
N GLN A 546 -28.17 -5.15 34.50
CA GLN A 546 -27.01 -4.27 34.35
C GLN A 546 -26.55 -4.20 32.88
N LEU A 547 -25.94 -3.07 32.49
CA LEU A 547 -25.26 -2.94 31.20
C LEU A 547 -23.87 -3.58 31.24
N ARG A 548 -23.82 -4.92 31.09
CA ARG A 548 -22.57 -5.70 31.03
C ARG A 548 -22.65 -6.73 29.91
N LEU A 549 -21.48 -7.18 29.42
CA LEU A 549 -21.37 -8.20 28.36
C LEU A 549 -21.78 -9.61 28.81
N ARG A 550 -21.83 -9.85 30.13
CA ARG A 550 -22.28 -11.12 30.72
C ARG A 550 -23.79 -11.09 30.91
N SER A 551 -24.46 -12.16 30.47
CA SER A 551 -25.91 -12.35 30.65
C SER A 551 -26.26 -12.54 32.13
N ASP A 552 -27.43 -12.05 32.54
CA ASP A 552 -27.92 -12.17 33.92
C ASP A 552 -28.21 -13.63 34.29
N SER A 553 -28.04 -14.00 35.56
CA SER A 553 -28.60 -15.24 36.06
C SER A 553 -30.12 -15.13 36.22
N GLN A 554 -30.84 -16.25 36.18
CA GLN A 554 -32.30 -16.26 36.35
C GLN A 554 -32.72 -15.67 37.71
N ILE A 555 -31.92 -15.89 38.76
CA ILE A 555 -32.19 -15.39 40.11
C ILE A 555 -32.07 -13.86 40.14
N GLU A 556 -30.99 -13.30 39.59
CA GLU A 556 -30.78 -11.84 39.54
C GLU A 556 -31.89 -11.15 38.74
N LEU A 557 -32.24 -11.72 37.58
CA LEU A 557 -33.27 -11.16 36.71
C LEU A 557 -34.65 -11.19 37.37
N ASN A 558 -35.01 -12.28 38.05
CA ASN A 558 -36.28 -12.41 38.78
C ASN A 558 -36.38 -11.43 39.95
N GLN A 559 -35.30 -11.24 40.71
CA GLN A 559 -35.27 -10.25 41.79
C GLN A 559 -35.46 -8.83 41.23
N TYR A 560 -34.84 -8.53 40.09
CA TYR A 560 -34.99 -7.23 39.44
C TYR A 560 -36.40 -7.01 38.87
N ILE A 561 -37.00 -8.03 38.24
CA ILE A 561 -38.41 -8.00 37.82
C ILE A 561 -39.32 -7.70 39.00
N GLN A 562 -39.09 -8.32 40.16
CA GLN A 562 -39.89 -8.05 41.35
C GLN A 562 -39.78 -6.60 41.82
N GLN A 563 -38.60 -5.98 41.72
CA GLN A 563 -38.43 -4.55 42.01
C GLN A 563 -39.23 -3.66 41.04
N LEU A 564 -39.20 -3.96 39.74
CA LEU A 564 -39.94 -3.22 38.72
C LEU A 564 -41.46 -3.36 38.90
N ARG A 565 -41.93 -4.56 39.26
CA ARG A 565 -43.33 -4.83 39.58
C ARG A 565 -43.81 -4.03 40.78
N ASN A 566 -43.02 -3.99 41.85
CA ASN A 566 -43.35 -3.18 43.04
C ASN A 566 -43.46 -1.69 42.69
N GLU A 567 -42.60 -1.18 41.80
CA GLU A 567 -42.68 0.20 41.33
C GLU A 567 -43.96 0.47 40.53
N LEU A 568 -44.38 -0.43 39.65
CA LEU A 568 -45.65 -0.32 38.92
C LEU A 568 -46.85 -0.34 39.86
N THR A 569 -46.86 -1.24 40.86
CA THR A 569 -47.94 -1.36 41.84
C THR A 569 -48.07 -0.09 42.68
N ARG A 570 -46.96 0.57 43.07
CA ARG A 570 -47.00 1.87 43.78
C ARG A 570 -47.72 2.96 43.00
N HIS A 571 -47.72 2.85 41.67
CA HIS A 571 -48.39 3.79 40.77
C HIS A 571 -49.76 3.27 40.27
N GLY A 572 -50.31 2.22 40.90
CA GLY A 572 -51.64 1.70 40.60
C GLY A 572 -51.74 0.87 39.30
N ILE A 573 -50.60 0.47 38.73
CA ILE A 573 -50.56 -0.25 37.45
C ILE A 573 -50.53 -1.76 37.70
N GLN A 574 -51.50 -2.48 37.14
CA GLN A 574 -51.52 -3.95 37.21
C GLN A 574 -50.31 -4.54 36.46
N ASN A 575 -49.75 -5.62 36.98
CA ASN A 575 -48.60 -6.29 36.38
C ASN A 575 -48.62 -7.80 36.64
N THR A 576 -48.19 -8.57 35.64
CA THR A 576 -48.17 -10.04 35.66
C THR A 576 -46.84 -10.58 35.17
N ILE A 577 -46.55 -11.84 35.51
CA ILE A 577 -45.44 -12.58 34.93
C ILE A 577 -46.04 -13.65 34.01
N ARG A 578 -45.63 -13.63 32.75
CA ARG A 578 -45.96 -14.64 31.76
C ARG A 578 -44.88 -15.72 31.82
N SER A 579 -45.30 -16.96 32.10
CA SER A 579 -44.42 -18.13 32.16
C SER A 579 -43.80 -18.46 30.81
#